data_AF-A0A2U1R486-F1
#
_entry.id   AF-A0A2U1R486-F1
#
_cell.length_a   1.000
_cell.length_b   1.000
_cell.length_c   1.000
_cell.angle_alpha   90.00
_cell.angle_beta   90.00
_cell.angle_gamma   90.00
#
_symmetry.space_group_name_H-M   'P 1'
#
loop_
_entity.id
_entity.type
_entity.pdbx_description
1 polymer ?
#
loop_
_entity_poly.entity_id
_entity_poly.type
_entity_poly.pdbx_seq_one_letter_code
_entity_poly.pdbx_strand_id
1 'polypeptide(L)'
;MKKIFTEYMFLLVLSTFGVYFIVIYFFGNNQSYGINKTVGWAYDISNQFFYNALIDFFSKTLFLIGYFLIFLFQRKTIYHISITHFCIIFLSCISIFFKNYIISTIFLLISIIVFFINVLKSHTIKR
;
A
#
# COMPACT_ATOMS: atom_id res chain seq x y z
N MET A 1 4.87 -2.56 22.14
CA MET A 1 4.95 -2.30 20.68
C MET A 1 5.25 -3.55 19.83
N LYS A 2 6.15 -4.44 20.24
CA LYS A 2 6.53 -5.64 19.45
C LYS A 2 5.33 -6.48 18.96
N LYS A 3 4.36 -6.78 19.84
CA LYS A 3 3.13 -7.52 19.49
C LYS A 3 2.32 -6.86 18.38
N ILE A 4 2.28 -5.53 18.31
CA ILE A 4 1.52 -4.81 17.30
C ILE A 4 2.07 -5.13 15.91
N PHE A 5 3.40 -5.12 15.74
CA PHE A 5 4.06 -5.41 14.47
C PHE A 5 4.21 -6.90 14.17
N THR A 6 4.11 -7.79 15.17
CA THR A 6 4.26 -9.25 14.95
C THR A 6 2.94 -10.01 14.87
N GLU A 7 1.91 -9.56 15.58
CA GLU A 7 0.62 -10.26 15.72
C GLU A 7 -0.54 -9.43 15.16
N TYR A 8 -0.53 -8.10 15.38
CA TYR A 8 -1.65 -7.22 15.01
C TYR A 8 -1.33 -6.30 13.81
N MET A 9 -0.38 -6.70 12.95
CA MET A 9 0.05 -5.90 11.80
C MET A 9 -1.11 -5.60 10.84
N PHE A 10 -2.08 -6.52 10.74
CA PHE A 10 -3.31 -6.31 10.00
C PHE A 10 -4.08 -5.07 10.48
N LEU A 11 -4.27 -4.90 11.80
CA LEU A 11 -4.98 -3.74 12.35
C LEU A 11 -4.26 -2.43 12.04
N LEU A 12 -2.93 -2.44 12.08
CA LEU A 12 -2.12 -1.29 11.67
C LEU A 12 -2.36 -0.96 10.20
N VAL A 13 -2.18 -1.92 9.30
CA VAL A 13 -2.36 -1.72 7.85
C VAL A 13 -3.79 -1.25 7.53
N LEU A 14 -4.80 -1.85 8.17
CA LEU A 14 -6.20 -1.45 8.05
C LEU A 14 -6.42 -0.01 8.49
N SER A 15 -5.89 0.38 9.65
CA SER A 15 -6.01 1.75 10.15
C SER A 15 -5.31 2.76 9.23
N THR A 16 -4.11 2.45 8.74
CA THR A 16 -3.36 3.33 7.84
C THR A 16 -4.09 3.53 6.52
N PHE A 17 -4.63 2.47 5.91
CA PHE A 17 -5.41 2.60 4.69
C PHE A 17 -6.76 3.28 4.91
N GLY A 18 -7.43 3.04 6.03
CA GLY A 18 -8.64 3.75 6.41
C GLY A 18 -8.40 5.26 6.54
N VAL A 19 -7.37 5.66 7.29
CA VAL A 19 -6.99 7.07 7.43
C VAL A 19 -6.59 7.67 6.08
N TYR A 20 -5.79 6.96 5.28
CA TYR A 20 -5.40 7.40 3.94
C TYR A 20 -6.62 7.67 3.05
N PHE A 21 -7.61 6.77 3.05
CA PHE A 21 -8.82 6.93 2.27
C PHE A 21 -9.65 8.14 2.73
N ILE A 22 -9.79 8.32 4.05
CA ILE A 22 -10.46 9.49 4.65
C ILE A 22 -9.77 10.79 4.21
N VAL A 23 -8.43 10.85 4.31
CA VAL A 23 -7.66 12.03 3.92
C VAL A 23 -7.86 12.36 2.45
N ILE A 24 -7.82 11.37 1.56
CA ILE A 24 -8.08 11.61 0.13
C ILE A 24 -9.52 12.02 -0.12
N TYR A 25 -10.49 11.44 0.58
CA TYR A 25 -11.88 11.80 0.40
C TYR A 25 -12.16 13.27 0.78
N PHE A 26 -11.56 13.76 1.87
CA PHE A 26 -11.77 15.13 2.33
C PHE A 26 -10.87 16.18 1.67
N PHE A 27 -9.62 15.82 1.34
CA PHE A 27 -8.61 16.76 0.82
C PHE A 27 -8.19 16.47 -0.62
N GLY A 28 -8.75 15.43 -1.25
CA GLY A 28 -8.56 15.15 -2.66
C GLY A 28 -9.18 16.26 -3.48
N ASN A 29 -8.34 17.06 -4.14
CA ASN A 29 -8.82 18.03 -5.11
C ASN A 29 -9.60 17.29 -6.21
N ASN A 30 -10.93 17.41 -6.18
CA ASN A 30 -11.84 17.01 -7.24
C ASN A 30 -11.60 17.87 -8.49
N GLN A 31 -10.44 17.71 -9.13
CA GLN A 31 -10.29 18.13 -10.51
C GLN A 31 -11.02 17.08 -11.35
N SER A 32 -12.33 17.27 -11.48
CA SER A 32 -13.14 16.67 -12.53
C SER A 32 -12.36 16.85 -13.84
N TYR A 33 -11.79 15.75 -14.35
CA TYR A 33 -11.01 15.74 -15.58
C TYR A 33 -11.94 16.22 -16.70
N GLY A 34 -11.88 17.52 -17.01
CA GLY A 34 -12.61 18.10 -18.13
C GLY A 34 -12.20 17.36 -19.40
N ILE A 35 -13.18 16.74 -20.04
CA ILE A 35 -13.08 15.96 -21.28
C ILE A 35 -12.85 16.93 -22.45
N ASN A 36 -11.79 17.73 -22.38
CA ASN A 36 -11.37 18.68 -23.40
C ASN A 36 -9.84 18.73 -23.45
N LYS A 37 -9.23 17.58 -23.74
CA LYS A 37 -7.83 17.52 -24.17
C LYS A 37 -7.77 16.98 -25.60
N THR A 38 -7.00 17.65 -26.44
CA THR A 38 -6.71 17.24 -27.82
C THR A 38 -6.19 15.80 -27.85
N VAL A 39 -6.78 15.00 -28.75
CA VAL A 39 -6.81 13.52 -28.73
C VAL A 39 -5.43 12.86 -28.67
N GLY A 40 -4.36 13.54 -29.09
CA GLY A 40 -2.99 12.98 -29.12
C GLY A 40 -2.21 12.98 -27.80
N TRP A 41 -2.45 13.92 -26.88
CA TRP A 41 -1.71 14.02 -25.60
C TRP A 41 -2.50 13.46 -24.40
N ALA A 42 -3.76 13.11 -24.61
CA ALA A 42 -4.60 12.51 -23.58
C ALA A 42 -4.18 11.07 -23.24
N TYR A 43 -3.63 10.32 -24.20
CA TYR A 43 -3.30 8.89 -24.01
C TYR A 43 -2.03 8.64 -23.18
N ASP A 44 -0.97 9.43 -23.33
CA ASP A 44 0.29 9.19 -22.59
C ASP A 44 0.15 9.49 -21.09
N ILE A 45 -0.54 10.57 -20.71
CA ILE A 45 -0.71 10.97 -19.31
C ILE A 45 -1.80 10.14 -18.60
N SER A 46 -2.85 9.74 -19.31
CA SER A 46 -3.94 8.93 -18.74
C SER A 46 -3.48 7.50 -18.42
N ASN A 47 -2.66 6.90 -19.28
CA ASN A 47 -2.17 5.54 -19.07
C ASN A 47 -1.29 5.44 -17.83
N GLN A 48 -0.35 6.38 -17.63
CA GLN A 48 0.53 6.34 -16.46
C GLN A 48 -0.25 6.50 -15.14
N PHE A 49 -1.24 7.40 -15.10
CA PHE A 49 -2.10 7.55 -13.93
C PHE A 49 -2.93 6.28 -13.68
N PHE A 50 -3.49 5.69 -14.73
CA PHE A 50 -4.25 4.45 -14.65
C PHE A 50 -3.41 3.27 -14.13
N TYR A 51 -2.21 3.06 -14.68
CA TYR A 51 -1.31 1.99 -14.22
C TYR A 51 -0.87 2.17 -12.77
N ASN A 52 -0.56 3.41 -12.36
CA ASN A 52 -0.19 3.70 -10.97
C ASN A 52 -1.35 3.43 -10.00
N ALA A 53 -2.57 3.85 -10.35
CA ALA A 53 -3.77 3.58 -9.55
C ALA A 53 -4.04 2.06 -9.45
N LEU A 54 -3.83 1.34 -10.54
CA LEU A 54 -4.00 -0.11 -10.59
C LEU A 54 -2.98 -0.82 -9.68
N ILE A 55 -1.69 -0.47 -9.76
CA ILE A 55 -0.64 -1.01 -8.89
C ILE A 55 -0.96 -0.72 -7.42
N ASP A 56 -1.37 0.51 -7.10
CA ASP A 56 -1.73 0.92 -5.74
C ASP A 56 -2.91 0.09 -5.20
N PHE A 57 -3.98 -0.06 -5.99
CA PHE A 57 -5.16 -0.83 -5.61
C PHE A 57 -4.83 -2.31 -5.35
N PHE A 58 -4.12 -2.97 -6.28
CA PHE A 58 -3.76 -4.38 -6.12
C PHE A 58 -2.79 -4.61 -4.96
N SER A 59 -1.81 -3.73 -4.77
CA SER A 59 -0.86 -3.81 -3.66
C SER A 59 -1.55 -3.72 -2.31
N LYS A 60 -2.42 -2.71 -2.13
CA LYS A 60 -3.17 -2.50 -0.89
C LYS A 60 -4.11 -3.66 -0.58
N THR A 61 -4.80 -4.16 -1.61
CA THR A 61 -5.69 -5.33 -1.49
C THR A 61 -4.90 -6.57 -1.08
N LEU A 62 -3.75 -6.81 -1.70
CA LEU A 62 -2.85 -7.91 -1.40
C LEU A 62 -2.32 -7.82 0.05
N PHE A 63 -1.94 -6.64 0.52
CA PHE A 63 -1.50 -6.46 1.90
C PHE A 63 -2.61 -6.67 2.92
N LEU A 64 -3.82 -6.14 2.65
CA LEU A 64 -4.97 -6.33 3.53
C LEU A 64 -5.34 -7.81 3.67
N ILE A 65 -5.56 -8.49 2.54
CA ILE A 65 -5.92 -9.92 2.53
C ILE A 65 -4.79 -10.75 3.13
N GLY A 66 -3.55 -10.46 2.74
CA GLY A 66 -2.36 -11.14 3.21
C GLY A 66 -2.17 -11.12 4.72
N TYR A 67 -2.19 -9.92 5.31
CA TYR A 67 -2.07 -9.79 6.76
C TYR A 67 -3.33 -10.23 7.50
N PHE A 68 -4.51 -10.11 6.89
CA PHE A 68 -5.74 -10.68 7.44
C PHE A 68 -5.65 -12.20 7.59
N LEU A 69 -5.15 -12.90 6.57
CA LEU A 69 -4.93 -14.35 6.65
C LEU A 69 -3.91 -14.71 7.73
N ILE A 70 -2.78 -14.00 7.81
CA ILE A 70 -1.78 -14.20 8.88
C ILE A 70 -2.41 -14.04 10.26
N PHE A 71 -3.24 -13.01 10.43
CA PHE A 71 -3.96 -12.71 11.66
C PHE A 71 -4.96 -13.81 12.03
N LEU A 72 -5.77 -14.28 11.07
CA LEU A 72 -6.72 -15.38 11.27
C LEU A 72 -6.03 -16.68 11.69
N PHE A 73 -4.90 -17.02 11.05
CA PHE A 73 -4.10 -18.19 11.41
C PHE A 73 -3.26 -18.00 12.67
N GLN A 74 -3.37 -16.85 13.34
CA GLN A 74 -2.64 -16.49 14.56
C GLN A 74 -1.11 -16.70 14.43
N ARG A 75 -0.58 -16.45 13.22
CA ARG A 75 0.84 -16.58 12.91
C ARG A 75 1.59 -15.31 13.28
N LYS A 76 2.87 -15.45 13.64
CA LYS A 76 3.75 -14.32 13.97
C LYS A 76 4.58 -13.92 12.76
N THR A 77 4.62 -12.65 12.45
CA THR A 77 5.53 -12.07 11.46
C THR A 77 6.85 -11.68 12.11
N ILE A 78 7.88 -11.44 11.29
CA ILE A 78 9.16 -10.98 11.80
C ILE A 78 9.06 -9.50 12.09
N TYR A 79 9.38 -9.12 13.33
CA TYR A 79 9.25 -7.74 13.81
C TYR A 79 9.96 -6.71 12.92
N HIS A 80 11.25 -6.93 12.65
CA HIS A 80 12.05 -5.98 11.86
C HIS A 80 11.51 -5.81 10.44
N ILE A 81 11.13 -6.91 9.78
CA ILE A 81 10.60 -6.89 8.41
C ILE A 81 9.22 -6.22 8.39
N SER A 82 8.39 -6.47 9.41
CA SER A 82 7.05 -5.87 9.51
C SER A 82 7.13 -4.36 9.73
N ILE A 83 8.09 -3.87 10.53
CA ILE A 83 8.35 -2.43 10.67
C ILE A 83 8.81 -1.83 9.35
N THR A 84 9.80 -2.44 8.70
CA THR A 84 10.30 -1.95 7.41
C THR A 84 9.18 -1.88 6.39
N HIS A 85 8.35 -2.92 6.32
CA HIS A 85 7.18 -2.96 5.44
C HIS A 85 6.19 -1.82 5.76
N PHE A 86 5.87 -1.62 7.04
CA PHE A 86 4.99 -0.55 7.48
C PHE A 86 5.52 0.84 7.09
N CYS A 87 6.82 1.08 7.31
CA CYS A 87 7.45 2.34 6.95
C CYS A 87 7.40 2.60 5.44
N ILE A 88 7.62 1.57 4.61
CA ILE A 88 7.53 1.69 3.15
C ILE A 88 6.09 2.01 2.71
N ILE A 89 5.09 1.34 3.28
CA ILE A 89 3.67 1.65 3.02
C ILE A 89 3.35 3.09 3.41
N PHE A 90 3.84 3.54 4.56
CA PHE A 90 3.58 4.89 5.03
C PHE A 90 4.23 5.94 4.10
N LEU A 91 5.48 5.71 3.68
CA LEU A 91 6.17 6.56 2.71
C LEU A 91 5.48 6.58 1.35
N SER A 92 4.95 5.45 0.86
CA SER A 92 4.20 5.43 -0.41
C SER A 92 2.93 6.27 -0.31
N CYS A 93 2.18 6.15 0.80
CA CYS A 93 0.98 6.96 1.05
C CYS A 93 1.31 8.46 1.07
N ILE A 94 2.38 8.86 1.75
CA ILE A 94 2.86 10.26 1.77
C ILE A 94 3.26 10.72 0.36
N SER A 95 3.98 9.88 -0.40
CA SER A 95 4.43 10.22 -1.75
C SER A 95 3.24 10.49 -2.68
N ILE A 96 2.15 9.73 -2.55
CA ILE A 96 0.90 9.97 -3.30
C ILE A 96 0.28 11.31 -2.91
N PHE A 97 0.26 11.66 -1.63
CA PHE A 97 -0.27 12.94 -1.16
C PHE A 97 0.45 14.13 -1.80
N PHE A 98 1.77 14.04 -2.00
CA PHE A 98 2.57 15.04 -2.73
C PHE A 98 2.54 14.87 -4.26
N LYS A 99 1.64 14.05 -4.81
CA LYS A 99 1.49 13.77 -6.25
C LYS A 99 2.75 13.18 -6.91
N ASN A 100 3.65 12.57 -6.13
CA ASN A 100 4.86 11.94 -6.65
C ASN A 100 4.61 10.46 -6.93
N TYR A 101 3.88 10.20 -8.01
CA TYR A 101 3.40 8.85 -8.34
C TYR A 101 4.53 7.87 -8.69
N ILE A 102 5.61 8.32 -9.34
CA ILE A 102 6.75 7.47 -9.70
C ILE A 102 7.42 6.91 -8.44
N ILE A 103 7.72 7.78 -7.47
CA ILE A 103 8.33 7.36 -6.19
C ILE A 103 7.39 6.43 -5.43
N SER A 104 6.09 6.74 -5.39
CA SER A 104 5.10 5.87 -4.76
C SER A 104 5.09 4.47 -5.37
N THR A 105 5.08 4.37 -6.70
CA THR A 105 5.08 3.08 -7.40
C THR A 105 6.33 2.27 -7.09
N ILE A 106 7.51 2.91 -7.05
CA ILE A 106 8.76 2.25 -6.64
C ILE A 106 8.65 1.71 -5.22
N PHE A 107 8.15 2.51 -4.27
CA PHE A 107 7.95 2.05 -2.89
C PHE A 107 6.94 0.91 -2.80
N LEU A 108 5.84 0.95 -3.55
CA LEU A 108 4.86 -0.14 -3.58
C LEU A 108 5.46 -1.44 -4.12
N LEU A 109 6.26 -1.38 -5.19
CA LEU A 109 6.96 -2.55 -5.73
C LEU A 109 7.93 -3.16 -4.70
N ILE A 110 8.71 -2.32 -4.03
CA ILE A 110 9.59 -2.76 -2.93
C ILE A 110 8.76 -3.36 -1.79
N SER A 111 7.63 -2.73 -1.45
CA SER A 111 6.71 -3.21 -0.41
C SER A 111 6.18 -4.60 -0.73
N ILE A 112 5.83 -4.90 -1.98
CA ILE A 112 5.38 -6.22 -2.40
C ILE A 112 6.48 -7.27 -2.13
N ILE A 113 7.73 -6.98 -2.47
CA ILE A 113 8.85 -7.90 -2.22
C ILE A 113 9.01 -8.14 -0.71
N VAL A 114 9.01 -7.06 0.08
CA VAL A 114 9.15 -7.15 1.54
C VAL A 114 7.98 -7.91 2.17
N PHE A 115 6.76 -7.73 1.66
CA PHE A 115 5.57 -8.46 2.08
C PHE A 115 5.75 -9.96 1.90
N PHE A 116 6.13 -10.41 0.69
CA PHE A 116 6.34 -11.84 0.44
C PHE A 116 7.45 -12.43 1.30
N ILE A 117 8.55 -11.70 1.49
CA ILE A 117 9.62 -12.13 2.42
C ILE A 117 9.06 -12.31 3.84
N ASN A 118 8.22 -11.38 4.31
CA ASN A 118 7.64 -11.46 5.65
C ASN A 118 6.67 -12.64 5.79
N VAL A 119 5.82 -12.87 4.79
CA VAL A 119 4.87 -13.99 4.77
C VAL A 119 5.60 -15.34 4.73
N LEU A 120 6.58 -15.49 3.83
CA LEU A 120 7.35 -16.74 3.69
C LEU A 120 8.14 -17.06 4.96
N LYS A 121 8.79 -16.06 5.56
CA LYS A 121 9.50 -16.25 6.84
C LYS A 121 8.55 -16.41 8.03
N SER A 122 7.33 -15.89 7.97
CA SER A 122 6.32 -16.17 8.99
C SER A 122 5.91 -17.65 8.98
N HIS A 123 5.89 -18.30 7.81
CA HIS A 123 5.58 -19.72 7.70
C HIS A 123 6.60 -20.63 8.42
N THR A 124 7.87 -20.24 8.46
CA THR A 124 8.91 -21.01 9.17
C THR A 124 8.84 -20.86 10.68
N ILE A 125 8.20 -19.80 11.17
CA ILE A 125 7.93 -19.55 12.59
C ILE A 125 6.57 -20.15 12.92
N LYS A 126 6.52 -21.48 13.05
CA LYS A 126 5.38 -22.13 13.71
C LYS A 126 5.46 -21.84 15.21
N ARG A 127 4.29 -21.68 15.83
CA ARG A 127 4.12 -21.48 17.27
C ARG A 127 4.98 -22.44 18.08
#